data_AF-A0A950T3A2-F1
#
_entry.id   AF-A0A950T3A2-F1
#
_cell.length_a   1.000
_cell.length_b   1.000
_cell.length_c   1.000
_cell.angle_alpha   90.00
_cell.angle_beta   90.00
_cell.angle_gamma   90.00
#
_symmetry.space_group_name_H-M   'P 1'
#
loop_
_entity.id
_entity.type
_entity.pdbx_description
1 polymer ?
#
loop_
_entity_poly.entity_id
_entity_poly.type
_entity_poly.pdbx_seq_one_letter_code
_entity_poly.pdbx_strand_id
1 'polypeptide(L)'
;MICPRCQSQVADGIKFCGTCGSPMPVSQTPPPPQGPYGAPQGGYTPPNQYEEYSNSMFGNAVPKAELHNPKGPIRIADLTVNIEGELVPVVDIMLGNQMPIYFEHHILLWKHPGVQIGFKSIKGAARRFFAGLQIFISEAQGPGNISFSRDSVGQIVALRLQPGQMVEVREHQFLFATGNVDYGFTFVQGAANILFSRTGLFVDQFTARGGEGLVVLHGYGNVFEKVLAPGEALDVEPGAWLWKDPSVQMTVTTVAGSQRGGGILGAIGGLVAGSSFILNRFVGPGRVGIQSMTYHPPAPEGAQQAGGQTNINLGSLFNS
;
A
#
# COMPACT_ATOMS: atom_id res chain seq x y z
N MET A 1 25.25 -35.38 3.81
CA MET A 1 26.53 -34.76 3.36
C MET A 1 27.36 -34.17 4.53
N ILE A 2 28.65 -33.83 4.36
CA ILE A 2 29.49 -33.20 5.40
C ILE A 2 29.70 -31.72 5.10
N CYS A 3 29.57 -30.84 6.12
CA CYS A 3 29.83 -29.42 5.96
C CYS A 3 31.33 -29.16 5.72
N PRO A 4 31.71 -28.47 4.62
CA PRO A 4 33.13 -28.26 4.31
C PRO A 4 33.83 -27.31 5.29
N ARG A 5 33.07 -26.51 6.04
CA ARG A 5 33.62 -25.52 6.98
C ARG A 5 33.84 -26.08 8.39
N CYS A 6 32.84 -26.75 8.96
CA CYS A 6 32.91 -27.22 10.35
C CYS A 6 32.89 -28.74 10.50
N GLN A 7 32.89 -29.47 9.38
CA GLN A 7 32.93 -30.94 9.34
C GLN A 7 31.76 -31.63 10.06
N SER A 8 30.67 -30.92 10.37
CA SER A 8 29.47 -31.54 10.94
C SER A 8 28.69 -32.31 9.88
N GLN A 9 28.03 -33.40 10.30
CA GLN A 9 27.15 -34.18 9.44
C GLN A 9 25.84 -33.41 9.22
N VAL A 10 25.44 -33.24 7.96
CA VAL A 10 24.26 -32.48 7.56
C VAL A 10 23.34 -33.38 6.74
N ALA A 11 22.03 -33.34 7.02
CA ALA A 11 21.02 -34.07 6.28
C ALA A 11 20.99 -33.64 4.80
N ASP A 12 20.64 -34.57 3.91
CA ASP A 12 20.62 -34.30 2.47
C ASP A 12 19.48 -33.32 2.09
N GLY A 13 19.73 -32.45 1.11
CA GLY A 13 18.78 -31.42 0.67
C GLY A 13 18.73 -30.14 1.52
N ILE A 14 19.54 -30.06 2.59
CA ILE A 14 19.62 -28.87 3.45
C ILE A 14 20.53 -27.80 2.83
N LYS A 15 20.02 -26.55 2.76
CA LYS A 15 20.72 -25.41 2.14
C LYS A 15 21.79 -24.76 3.01
N PHE A 16 21.72 -24.92 4.34
CA PHE A 16 22.66 -24.30 5.30
C PHE A 16 23.00 -25.24 6.46
N CYS A 17 24.26 -25.24 6.89
CA CYS A 17 24.70 -26.02 8.05
C CYS A 17 24.11 -25.42 9.35
N GLY A 18 23.31 -26.20 10.09
CA GLY A 18 22.71 -25.77 11.37
C GLY A 18 23.71 -25.53 12.51
N THR A 19 24.97 -25.94 12.36
CA THR A 19 26.02 -25.76 13.39
C THR A 19 26.83 -24.47 13.19
N CYS A 20 27.15 -24.10 11.95
CA CYS A 20 28.02 -22.95 11.66
C CYS A 20 27.43 -21.93 10.66
N GLY A 21 26.20 -22.14 10.19
CA GLY A 21 25.48 -21.24 9.29
C GLY A 21 26.00 -21.19 7.84
N SER A 22 26.94 -22.06 7.46
CA SER A 22 27.54 -21.98 6.12
C SER A 22 26.65 -22.62 5.05
N PRO A 23 26.58 -22.03 3.83
CA PRO A 23 25.78 -22.58 2.74
C PRO A 23 26.34 -23.94 2.30
N MET A 24 25.44 -24.89 2.03
CA MET A 24 25.79 -26.22 1.54
C MET A 24 25.71 -26.25 0.00
N PRO A 25 26.67 -26.86 -0.70
CA PRO A 25 26.62 -26.99 -2.15
C PRO A 25 25.41 -27.85 -2.56
N VAL A 26 24.52 -27.28 -3.37
CA VAL A 26 23.31 -27.95 -3.86
C VAL A 26 23.73 -29.12 -4.72
N SER A 27 23.41 -30.35 -4.34
CA SER A 27 23.61 -31.51 -5.22
C SER A 27 22.71 -31.32 -6.44
N GLN A 28 23.33 -31.27 -7.63
CA GLN A 28 22.62 -31.25 -8.91
C GLN A 28 21.69 -32.47 -8.95
N THR A 29 20.38 -32.23 -9.06
CA THR A 29 19.39 -33.28 -9.23
C THR A 29 19.69 -34.03 -10.52
N PRO A 30 19.71 -35.38 -10.53
CA PRO A 30 19.76 -36.13 -11.78
C PRO A 30 18.56 -35.78 -12.65
N PRO A 31 18.69 -35.77 -13.98
CA PRO A 31 17.56 -35.51 -14.87
C PRO A 31 16.45 -36.56 -14.64
N PRO A 32 15.18 -36.16 -14.71
CA PRO A 32 14.07 -37.08 -14.46
C PRO A 32 14.00 -38.17 -15.55
N PRO A 33 13.54 -39.38 -15.21
CA PRO A 33 13.38 -40.45 -16.18
C PRO A 33 12.34 -40.07 -17.24
N GLN A 34 12.71 -40.25 -18.52
CA GLN A 34 11.87 -39.97 -19.66
C GLN A 34 10.74 -41.01 -19.75
N GLY A 35 9.64 -40.75 -19.07
CA GLY A 35 8.37 -41.44 -19.29
C GLY A 35 7.67 -40.93 -20.57
N PRO A 36 6.72 -41.70 -21.13
CA PRO A 36 6.11 -41.40 -22.44
C PRO A 36 5.13 -40.23 -22.44
N TYR A 37 5.02 -39.48 -21.33
CA TYR A 37 4.19 -38.28 -21.21
C TYR A 37 5.10 -37.06 -21.15
N GLY A 38 5.23 -36.36 -22.28
CA GLY A 38 5.95 -35.09 -22.34
C GLY A 38 5.27 -34.06 -21.43
N ALA A 39 6.02 -33.53 -20.45
CA ALA A 39 5.58 -32.36 -19.70
C ALA A 39 5.47 -31.15 -20.65
N PRO A 40 4.48 -30.25 -20.48
CA PRO A 40 4.43 -29.02 -21.26
C PRO A 40 5.70 -28.20 -21.02
N GLN A 41 6.41 -27.87 -22.09
CA GLN A 41 7.48 -26.88 -22.03
C GLN A 41 6.88 -25.52 -21.69
N GLY A 42 7.07 -25.09 -20.45
CA GLY A 42 6.55 -23.81 -19.96
C GLY A 42 6.87 -23.65 -18.50
N GLY A 43 8.16 -23.48 -18.16
CA GLY A 43 8.52 -22.97 -16.85
C GLY A 43 7.91 -21.58 -16.71
N TYR A 44 7.01 -21.39 -15.74
CA TYR A 44 6.54 -20.07 -15.37
C TYR A 44 7.75 -19.27 -14.88
N THR A 45 8.28 -18.46 -15.78
CA THR A 45 9.23 -17.40 -15.44
C THR A 45 8.34 -16.20 -15.17
N PRO A 46 8.22 -15.72 -13.91
CA PRO A 46 7.43 -14.53 -13.64
C PRO A 46 7.96 -13.40 -14.53
N PRO A 47 7.10 -12.69 -15.28
CA PRO A 47 7.55 -11.58 -16.09
C PRO A 47 8.37 -10.61 -15.25
N ASN A 48 9.51 -10.21 -15.79
CA ASN A 48 10.19 -8.98 -15.42
C ASN A 48 9.16 -7.83 -15.39
N GLN A 49 8.89 -7.29 -14.20
CA GLN A 49 7.83 -6.29 -13.91
C GLN A 49 7.92 -4.99 -14.73
N TYR A 50 8.98 -4.81 -15.54
CA TYR A 50 9.09 -3.72 -16.50
C TYR A 50 8.26 -3.95 -17.78
N GLU A 51 7.99 -5.21 -18.18
CA GLU A 51 7.20 -5.54 -19.38
C GLU A 51 5.68 -5.44 -19.15
N GLU A 52 5.23 -5.49 -17.90
CA GLU A 52 3.81 -5.45 -17.52
C GLU A 52 3.20 -4.05 -17.69
N TYR A 53 3.98 -2.98 -17.51
CA TYR A 53 3.52 -1.60 -17.68
C TYR A 53 3.24 -1.22 -19.14
N SER A 54 4.00 -1.76 -20.09
CA SER A 54 3.81 -1.47 -21.52
C SER A 54 2.57 -2.16 -22.12
N ASN A 55 2.04 -3.19 -21.45
CA ASN A 55 0.90 -3.99 -21.92
C ASN A 55 -0.35 -3.85 -21.03
N SER A 56 -0.36 -2.91 -20.08
CA SER A 56 -1.55 -2.58 -19.31
C SER A 56 -2.72 -2.26 -20.25
N MET A 57 -3.86 -2.93 -20.08
CA MET A 57 -5.08 -2.65 -20.86
C MET A 57 -5.56 -1.19 -20.75
N PHE A 58 -5.01 -0.43 -19.79
CA PHE A 58 -5.35 0.96 -19.54
C PHE A 58 -4.37 1.98 -20.13
N GLY A 59 -3.23 1.54 -20.68
CA GLY A 59 -2.23 2.41 -21.31
C GLY A 59 -1.87 3.66 -20.49
N ASN A 60 -1.70 4.81 -21.17
CA ASN A 60 -1.41 6.11 -20.54
C ASN A 60 -2.63 6.76 -19.84
N ALA A 61 -3.77 6.08 -19.71
CA ALA A 61 -4.95 6.65 -19.07
C ALA A 61 -4.87 6.60 -17.52
N VAL A 62 -3.98 5.77 -16.98
CA VAL A 62 -3.82 5.56 -15.53
C VAL A 62 -2.40 5.91 -15.04
N PRO A 63 -2.23 6.33 -13.77
CA PRO A 63 -0.93 6.62 -13.17
C PRO A 63 0.09 5.50 -13.35
N LYS A 64 1.37 5.78 -13.64
CA LYS A 64 2.38 4.70 -13.62
C LYS A 64 2.83 4.47 -12.18
N ALA A 65 2.58 3.29 -11.63
CA ALA A 65 3.05 2.91 -10.31
C ALA A 65 4.46 2.33 -10.38
N GLU A 66 5.30 2.61 -9.39
CA GLU A 66 6.55 1.90 -9.13
C GLU A 66 6.44 1.32 -7.71
N LEU A 67 6.34 -0.01 -7.61
CA LEU A 67 6.12 -0.78 -6.38
C LEU A 67 7.44 -1.34 -5.81
N HIS A 68 7.37 -1.94 -4.62
CA HIS A 68 8.46 -2.73 -4.01
C HIS A 68 9.76 -1.95 -3.71
N ASN A 69 9.64 -0.70 -3.27
CA ASN A 69 10.75 0.24 -3.10
C ASN A 69 11.51 0.42 -4.43
N PRO A 70 11.12 1.42 -5.25
CA PRO A 70 11.79 1.76 -6.51
C PRO A 70 13.31 1.68 -6.38
N LYS A 71 13.95 0.87 -7.25
CA LYS A 71 15.36 0.48 -7.13
C LYS A 71 16.35 1.50 -7.70
N GLY A 72 15.87 2.62 -8.26
CA GLY A 72 16.70 3.65 -8.87
C GLY A 72 16.18 5.06 -8.60
N PRO A 73 17.00 6.09 -8.89
CA PRO A 73 16.63 7.47 -8.66
C PRO A 73 15.43 7.86 -9.52
N ILE A 74 14.37 8.33 -8.88
CA ILE A 74 13.20 8.89 -9.54
C ILE A 74 13.49 10.37 -9.79
N ARG A 75 13.57 10.76 -11.06
CA ARG A 75 13.73 12.16 -11.48
C ARG A 75 12.39 12.74 -11.91
N ILE A 76 12.07 13.93 -11.41
CA ILE A 76 10.88 14.70 -11.82
C ILE A 76 11.18 16.18 -11.66
N ALA A 77 10.90 16.98 -12.69
CA ALA A 77 11.34 18.38 -12.76
C ALA A 77 12.84 18.52 -12.41
N ASP A 78 13.17 19.33 -11.42
CA ASP A 78 14.53 19.52 -10.88
C ASP A 78 14.78 18.74 -9.58
N LEU A 79 13.93 17.75 -9.28
CA LEU A 79 13.99 16.92 -8.09
C LEU A 79 14.62 15.56 -8.42
N THR A 80 15.39 15.03 -7.47
CA THR A 80 15.84 13.62 -7.49
C THR A 80 15.45 12.95 -6.19
N VAL A 81 14.68 11.86 -6.28
CA VAL A 81 14.18 11.08 -5.15
C VAL A 81 14.88 9.72 -5.14
N ASN A 82 15.45 9.35 -4.01
CA ASN A 82 16.03 8.05 -3.74
C ASN A 82 15.27 7.37 -2.61
N ILE A 83 15.14 6.06 -2.70
CA ILE A 83 14.45 5.25 -1.69
C ILE A 83 15.48 4.28 -1.13
N GLU A 84 15.73 4.41 0.17
CA GLU A 84 16.71 3.64 0.90
C GLU A 84 16.02 2.79 1.97
N GLY A 85 16.70 1.74 2.44
CA GLY A 85 16.14 0.83 3.44
C GLY A 85 15.22 -0.26 2.84
N GLU A 86 15.14 -1.38 3.58
CA GLU A 86 14.36 -2.55 3.17
C GLU A 86 13.09 -2.69 4.01
N LEU A 87 13.23 -2.71 5.34
CA LEU A 87 12.11 -2.92 6.26
C LEU A 87 11.35 -1.63 6.54
N VAL A 88 12.07 -0.59 6.97
CA VAL A 88 11.52 0.74 7.25
C VAL A 88 12.17 1.70 6.25
N PRO A 89 11.52 1.93 5.09
CA PRO A 89 12.14 2.67 4.01
C PRO A 89 12.16 4.17 4.27
N VAL A 90 13.25 4.79 3.84
CA VAL A 90 13.49 6.23 3.89
C VAL A 90 13.39 6.79 2.47
N VAL A 91 12.74 7.93 2.33
CA VAL A 91 12.61 8.68 1.08
C VAL A 91 13.49 9.92 1.17
N ASP A 92 14.61 9.91 0.47
CA ASP A 92 15.57 11.02 0.40
C ASP A 92 15.39 11.82 -0.88
N ILE A 93 15.16 13.12 -0.75
CA ILE A 93 14.86 14.01 -1.87
C ILE A 93 15.87 15.13 -1.93
N MET A 94 16.58 15.22 -3.05
CA MET A 94 17.33 16.42 -3.43
C MET A 94 16.37 17.42 -4.08
N LEU A 95 16.07 18.52 -3.38
CA LEU A 95 15.25 19.61 -3.90
C LEU A 95 16.09 20.58 -4.72
N GLY A 96 15.61 20.92 -5.91
CA GLY A 96 16.07 22.09 -6.66
C GLY A 96 15.33 23.38 -6.24
N ASN A 97 15.27 24.35 -7.15
CA ASN A 97 14.69 25.68 -6.90
C ASN A 97 13.33 25.90 -7.59
N GLN A 98 12.93 25.01 -8.51
CA GLN A 98 11.79 25.23 -9.40
C GLN A 98 10.51 24.57 -8.87
N MET A 99 10.58 23.31 -8.45
CA MET A 99 9.41 22.56 -8.01
C MET A 99 9.44 22.35 -6.49
N PRO A 100 8.55 22.98 -5.70
CA PRO A 100 8.39 22.61 -4.30
C PRO A 100 7.73 21.23 -4.20
N ILE A 101 7.82 20.63 -3.02
CA ILE A 101 7.02 19.46 -2.65
C ILE A 101 6.13 19.81 -1.47
N TYR A 102 5.04 19.06 -1.30
CA TYR A 102 4.26 19.12 -0.09
C TYR A 102 4.11 17.73 0.52
N PHE A 103 4.01 17.66 1.84
CA PHE A 103 4.16 16.41 2.59
C PHE A 103 3.36 16.40 3.90
N GLU A 104 3.14 15.20 4.43
CA GLU A 104 2.52 14.98 5.75
C GLU A 104 3.48 15.45 6.87
N HIS A 105 3.01 16.20 7.86
CA HIS A 105 3.92 16.91 8.77
C HIS A 105 4.77 16.00 9.70
N HIS A 106 4.25 14.85 10.13
CA HIS A 106 4.89 14.02 11.16
C HIS A 106 5.84 12.92 10.65
N ILE A 107 6.24 12.99 9.38
CA ILE A 107 7.15 12.01 8.76
C ILE A 107 8.51 12.60 8.39
N LEU A 108 8.75 13.89 8.67
CA LEU A 108 10.04 14.53 8.42
C LEU A 108 11.12 13.87 9.29
N LEU A 109 12.11 13.26 8.65
CA LEU A 109 13.23 12.64 9.34
C LEU A 109 14.37 13.64 9.55
N TRP A 110 14.79 14.31 8.48
CA TRP A 110 15.80 15.37 8.53
C TRP A 110 15.72 16.29 7.31
N LYS A 111 16.34 17.47 7.41
CA LYS A 111 16.48 18.41 6.27
C LYS A 111 17.83 19.12 6.32
N HIS A 112 18.36 19.47 5.15
CA HIS A 112 19.44 20.44 5.04
C HIS A 112 18.96 21.81 5.55
N PRO A 113 19.80 22.61 6.24
CA PRO A 113 19.41 23.93 6.74
C PRO A 113 18.87 24.89 5.67
N GLY A 114 19.38 24.77 4.43
CA GLY A 114 18.94 25.58 3.29
C GLY A 114 17.53 25.28 2.76
N VAL A 115 16.95 24.12 3.11
CA VAL A 115 15.57 23.80 2.73
C VAL A 115 14.60 24.61 3.57
N GLN A 116 13.74 25.38 2.90
CA GLN A 116 12.69 26.18 3.52
C GLN A 116 11.46 25.32 3.73
N ILE A 117 10.85 25.39 4.92
CA ILE A 117 9.58 24.71 5.23
C ILE A 117 8.54 25.78 5.54
N GLY A 118 7.41 25.69 4.86
CA GLY A 118 6.22 26.50 5.08
C GLY A 118 4.97 25.64 5.13
N PHE A 119 3.83 26.29 4.93
CA PHE A 119 2.52 25.64 4.89
C PHE A 119 1.89 25.81 3.52
N LYS A 120 1.38 24.72 2.96
CA LYS A 120 0.58 24.77 1.74
C LYS A 120 -0.84 25.19 2.08
N SER A 121 -1.33 26.26 1.44
CA SER A 121 -2.75 26.64 1.56
C SER A 121 -3.62 25.59 0.85
N ILE A 122 -4.56 25.00 1.60
CA ILE A 122 -5.51 24.02 1.07
C ILE A 122 -6.90 24.67 0.98
N LYS A 123 -7.49 24.64 -0.22
CA LYS A 123 -8.89 25.04 -0.39
C LYS A 123 -9.77 24.11 0.44
N GLY A 124 -10.58 24.67 1.35
CA GLY A 124 -11.45 23.89 2.23
C GLY A 124 -10.81 23.40 3.53
N ALA A 125 -9.66 23.96 3.94
CA ALA A 125 -9.00 23.63 5.21
C ALA A 125 -9.94 23.70 6.43
N ALA A 126 -10.84 24.69 6.50
CA ALA A 126 -11.84 24.78 7.57
C ALA A 126 -12.78 23.55 7.60
N ARG A 127 -13.22 23.06 6.44
CA ARG A 127 -14.09 21.86 6.35
C ARG A 127 -13.35 20.60 6.79
N ARG A 128 -12.04 20.48 6.51
CA ARG A 128 -11.19 19.41 7.05
C ARG A 128 -11.11 19.45 8.56
N PHE A 129 -10.86 20.62 9.14
CA PHE A 129 -10.76 20.78 10.59
C PHE A 129 -12.04 20.29 11.29
N PHE A 130 -13.21 20.72 10.83
CA PHE A 130 -14.49 20.29 11.39
C PHE A 130 -14.80 18.80 11.14
N ALA A 131 -14.12 18.18 10.16
CA ALA A 131 -14.22 16.76 9.87
C ALA A 131 -13.20 15.90 10.66
N GLY A 132 -12.36 16.50 11.51
CA GLY A 132 -11.32 15.82 12.27
C GLY A 132 -10.08 15.44 11.47
N LEU A 133 -9.97 15.92 10.22
CA LEU A 133 -8.81 15.68 9.37
C LEU A 133 -7.67 16.67 9.70
N GLN A 134 -6.43 16.21 9.54
CA GLN A 134 -5.26 17.08 9.65
C GLN A 134 -5.39 18.26 8.65
N ILE A 135 -5.20 19.47 9.18
CA ILE A 135 -5.52 20.75 8.50
C ILE A 135 -4.31 21.31 7.75
N PHE A 136 -3.10 20.91 8.13
CA PHE A 136 -1.85 21.51 7.66
C PHE A 136 -1.05 20.49 6.86
N ILE A 137 -0.89 20.79 5.56
CA ILE A 137 0.11 20.13 4.72
C ILE A 137 1.35 21.02 4.74
N SER A 138 2.50 20.44 5.06
CA SER A 138 3.77 21.17 5.02
C SER A 138 4.25 21.28 3.58
N GLU A 139 4.85 22.41 3.22
CA GLU A 139 5.49 22.61 1.93
C GLU A 139 6.99 22.78 2.14
N ALA A 140 7.81 22.11 1.34
CA ALA A 140 9.25 22.27 1.33
C ALA A 140 9.73 22.81 -0.01
N GLN A 141 10.60 23.80 0.04
CA GLN A 141 11.25 24.40 -1.13
C GLN A 141 12.76 24.38 -0.94
N GLY A 142 13.47 23.98 -1.99
CA GLY A 142 14.92 23.90 -1.99
C GLY A 142 15.63 25.26 -2.18
N PRO A 143 16.96 25.23 -2.33
CA PRO A 143 17.74 24.04 -2.64
C PRO A 143 18.15 23.24 -1.40
N GLY A 144 18.35 21.93 -1.58
CA GLY A 144 18.97 21.05 -0.60
C GLY A 144 18.20 19.76 -0.33
N ASN A 145 18.80 18.87 0.46
CA ASN A 145 18.19 17.58 0.76
C ASN A 145 17.12 17.70 1.85
N ILE A 146 16.07 16.90 1.70
CA ILE A 146 15.07 16.63 2.73
C ILE A 146 14.73 15.14 2.71
N SER A 147 14.45 14.58 3.88
CA SER A 147 14.24 13.15 4.03
C SER A 147 13.01 12.85 4.86
N PHE A 148 12.29 11.79 4.46
CA PHE A 148 11.07 11.36 5.11
C PHE A 148 11.13 9.88 5.44
N SER A 149 10.59 9.52 6.60
CA SER A 149 10.38 8.13 6.99
C SER A 149 9.12 8.03 7.82
N ARG A 150 8.34 6.98 7.60
CA ARG A 150 7.29 6.60 8.54
C ARG A 150 7.85 5.55 9.49
N ASP A 151 7.48 5.63 10.76
CA ASP A 151 7.81 4.59 11.75
C ASP A 151 6.94 3.35 11.55
N SER A 152 7.19 2.64 10.46
CA SER A 152 6.54 1.36 10.19
C SER A 152 7.29 0.54 9.15
N VAL A 153 7.08 -0.78 9.22
CA VAL A 153 7.55 -1.68 8.17
C VAL A 153 6.68 -1.53 6.94
N GLY A 154 7.29 -1.43 5.77
CA GLY A 154 6.53 -1.09 4.58
C GLY A 154 7.32 -1.01 3.30
N GLN A 155 6.59 -0.62 2.26
CA GLN A 155 7.14 -0.32 0.95
C GLN A 155 6.70 1.07 0.50
N ILE A 156 7.61 1.76 -0.18
CA ILE A 156 7.35 3.01 -0.86
C ILE A 156 6.76 2.71 -2.23
N VAL A 157 5.66 3.40 -2.52
CA VAL A 157 5.01 3.38 -3.83
C VAL A 157 5.12 4.76 -4.43
N ALA A 158 5.73 4.85 -5.61
CA ALA A 158 5.80 6.09 -6.37
C ALA A 158 4.80 6.05 -7.53
N LEU A 159 3.87 6.99 -7.55
CA LEU A 159 2.83 7.12 -8.57
C LEU A 159 3.12 8.35 -9.44
N ARG A 160 3.54 8.11 -10.68
CA ARG A 160 3.71 9.15 -11.69
C ARG A 160 2.37 9.46 -12.35
N LEU A 161 1.96 10.72 -12.27
CA LEU A 161 0.73 11.25 -12.83
C LEU A 161 1.04 12.09 -14.07
N GLN A 162 0.54 11.69 -15.23
CA GLN A 162 0.54 12.55 -16.41
C GLN A 162 -0.40 13.76 -16.20
N PRO A 163 -0.24 14.86 -16.95
CA PRO A 163 -1.13 16.02 -16.82
C PRO A 163 -2.61 15.63 -16.94
N GLY A 164 -3.41 16.01 -15.94
CA GLY A 164 -4.84 15.68 -15.87
C GLY A 164 -5.17 14.30 -15.28
N GLN A 165 -4.19 13.43 -15.05
CA GLN A 165 -4.42 12.18 -14.33
C GLN A 165 -4.65 12.43 -12.84
N MET A 166 -5.48 11.57 -12.26
CA MET A 166 -5.79 11.54 -10.85
C MET A 166 -5.55 10.14 -10.27
N VAL A 167 -5.18 10.08 -8.99
CA VAL A 167 -5.25 8.87 -8.17
C VAL A 167 -6.02 9.13 -6.89
N GLU A 168 -6.75 8.12 -6.43
CA GLU A 168 -7.42 8.14 -5.14
C GLU A 168 -6.65 7.28 -4.13
N VAL A 169 -6.41 7.83 -2.95
CA VAL A 169 -5.50 7.26 -1.94
C VAL A 169 -6.25 7.17 -0.62
N ARG A 170 -6.02 6.08 0.11
CA ARG A 170 -6.56 5.93 1.45
C ARG A 170 -5.91 6.96 2.38
N GLU A 171 -6.72 7.60 3.23
CA GLU A 171 -6.19 8.52 4.25
C GLU A 171 -5.05 7.88 5.07
N HIS A 172 -4.10 8.72 5.47
CA HIS A 172 -2.90 8.38 6.27
C HIS A 172 -1.82 7.53 5.58
N GLN A 173 -1.90 7.34 4.26
CA GLN A 173 -0.88 6.61 3.48
C GLN A 173 0.08 7.54 2.72
N PHE A 174 -0.30 8.80 2.55
CA PHE A 174 0.46 9.82 1.84
C PHE A 174 1.79 10.16 2.52
N LEU A 175 2.87 10.28 1.74
CA LEU A 175 4.14 10.85 2.22
C LEU A 175 4.34 12.25 1.65
N PHE A 176 4.53 12.37 0.33
CA PHE A 176 4.71 13.65 -0.33
C PHE A 176 4.17 13.63 -1.76
N ALA A 177 3.94 14.83 -2.31
CA ALA A 177 3.70 15.03 -3.73
C ALA A 177 4.38 16.30 -4.25
N THR A 178 4.61 16.36 -5.56
CA THR A 178 5.15 17.56 -6.20
C THR A 178 4.15 18.71 -6.19
N GLY A 179 4.65 19.94 -6.18
CA GLY A 179 3.85 21.15 -6.00
C GLY A 179 2.78 21.41 -7.08
N ASN A 180 2.92 20.77 -8.25
CA ASN A 180 1.95 20.80 -9.35
C ASN A 180 0.83 19.73 -9.25
N VAL A 181 0.80 18.94 -8.18
CA VAL A 181 -0.29 18.01 -7.88
C VAL A 181 -1.31 18.71 -6.98
N ASP A 182 -2.53 18.87 -7.48
CA ASP A 182 -3.65 19.37 -6.68
C ASP A 182 -4.11 18.31 -5.70
N TYR A 183 -4.35 18.74 -4.46
CA TYR A 183 -4.91 17.91 -3.41
C TYR A 183 -6.40 18.18 -3.21
N GLY A 184 -7.20 17.12 -3.18
CA GLY A 184 -8.62 17.10 -2.85
C GLY A 184 -8.94 15.93 -1.92
N PHE A 185 -10.20 15.82 -1.50
CA PHE A 185 -10.66 14.67 -0.72
C PHE A 185 -12.17 14.47 -0.91
N THR A 186 -12.62 13.23 -0.73
CA THR A 186 -14.04 12.85 -0.70
C THR A 186 -14.36 12.11 0.59
N PHE A 187 -15.61 12.23 1.02
CA PHE A 187 -16.15 11.47 2.16
C PHE A 187 -16.97 10.30 1.64
N VAL A 188 -16.67 9.09 2.10
CA VAL A 188 -17.41 7.90 1.69
C VAL A 188 -18.62 7.73 2.61
N GLN A 189 -19.79 8.13 2.11
CA GLN A 189 -21.06 8.03 2.84
C GLN A 189 -21.40 6.56 3.13
N GLY A 190 -21.85 6.25 4.36
CA GLY A 190 -22.13 4.88 4.80
C GLY A 190 -20.96 4.17 5.49
N ALA A 191 -19.75 4.74 5.43
CA ALA A 191 -18.59 4.24 6.19
C ALA A 191 -18.59 4.69 7.67
N ALA A 192 -19.46 5.62 8.07
CA ALA A 192 -19.51 6.16 9.43
C ALA A 192 -19.80 5.12 10.53
N ASN A 193 -20.48 4.01 10.17
CA ASN A 193 -20.76 2.89 11.08
C ASN A 193 -19.73 1.75 10.95
N ILE A 194 -18.72 1.94 10.10
CA ILE A 194 -17.81 0.91 9.65
C ILE A 194 -16.42 1.34 10.09
N LEU A 195 -16.13 0.96 11.33
CA LEU A 195 -14.80 0.59 11.80
C LEU A 195 -13.74 1.73 11.85
N PHE A 196 -13.41 2.09 13.09
CA PHE A 196 -12.16 2.72 13.56
C PHE A 196 -11.99 4.25 13.47
N SER A 197 -12.77 4.96 12.68
CA SER A 197 -12.87 6.42 12.82
C SER A 197 -14.29 6.78 13.20
N ARG A 198 -14.48 7.42 14.36
CA ARG A 198 -15.78 7.95 14.79
C ARG A 198 -16.36 8.99 13.80
N THR A 199 -15.58 9.38 12.78
CA THR A 199 -15.93 10.39 11.78
C THR A 199 -16.15 9.85 10.35
N GLY A 200 -15.93 8.55 10.09
CA GLY A 200 -16.07 7.90 8.76
C GLY A 200 -14.77 7.85 7.93
N LEU A 201 -14.84 7.35 6.68
CA LEU A 201 -13.69 7.16 5.79
C LEU A 201 -13.53 8.34 4.82
N PHE A 202 -12.34 8.94 4.80
CA PHE A 202 -11.95 9.92 3.81
C PHE A 202 -11.00 9.31 2.77
N VAL A 203 -11.19 9.72 1.52
CA VAL A 203 -10.35 9.32 0.39
C VAL A 203 -9.68 10.57 -0.16
N ASP A 204 -8.36 10.55 -0.15
CA ASP A 204 -7.52 11.62 -0.68
C ASP A 204 -7.48 11.54 -2.21
N GLN A 205 -7.58 12.68 -2.89
CA GLN A 205 -7.52 12.77 -4.34
C GLN A 205 -6.32 13.62 -4.74
N PHE A 206 -5.48 13.09 -5.63
CA PHE A 206 -4.29 13.76 -6.12
C PHE A 206 -4.38 13.89 -7.63
N THR A 207 -4.39 15.13 -8.17
CA THR A 207 -4.53 15.39 -9.60
C THR A 207 -3.37 16.21 -10.14
N ALA A 208 -2.63 15.71 -11.13
CA ALA A 208 -1.53 16.48 -11.72
C ALA A 208 -2.03 17.60 -12.64
N ARG A 209 -1.45 18.79 -12.50
CA ARG A 209 -1.75 19.98 -13.31
C ARG A 209 -0.52 20.46 -14.06
N GLY A 210 -0.72 20.89 -15.31
CA GLY A 210 0.29 21.57 -16.15
C GLY A 210 1.45 20.68 -16.65
N GLY A 211 1.88 19.69 -15.88
CA GLY A 211 3.01 18.81 -16.17
C GLY A 211 2.88 17.46 -15.44
N GLU A 212 3.86 16.58 -15.64
CA GLU A 212 3.96 15.34 -14.86
C GLU A 212 4.06 15.66 -13.37
N GLY A 213 3.29 14.94 -12.55
CA GLY A 213 3.32 15.02 -11.10
C GLY A 213 3.78 13.70 -10.49
N LEU A 214 4.28 13.74 -9.25
CA LEU A 214 4.64 12.56 -8.48
C LEU A 214 3.88 12.59 -7.16
N VAL A 215 3.28 11.46 -6.81
CA VAL A 215 2.70 11.18 -5.50
C VAL A 215 3.41 9.97 -4.92
N VAL A 216 3.90 10.08 -3.69
CA VAL A 216 4.60 8.99 -3.02
C VAL A 216 3.86 8.59 -1.75
N LEU A 217 3.65 7.29 -1.62
CA LEU A 217 2.90 6.66 -0.54
C LEU A 217 3.80 5.70 0.25
N HIS A 218 3.47 5.50 1.51
CA HIS A 218 3.98 4.40 2.31
C HIS A 218 2.89 3.35 2.43
N GLY A 219 3.08 2.15 1.89
CA GLY A 219 2.21 1.02 2.15
C GLY A 219 2.78 0.14 3.26
N TYR A 220 1.93 -0.28 4.18
CA TYR A 220 2.32 -1.08 5.35
C TYR A 220 2.55 -2.55 4.97
N GLY A 221 3.69 -3.11 5.38
CA GLY A 221 4.14 -4.44 4.93
C GLY A 221 4.47 -4.46 3.43
N ASN A 222 4.02 -5.49 2.72
CA ASN A 222 4.21 -5.60 1.28
C ASN A 222 3.04 -4.95 0.53
N VAL A 223 3.34 -4.29 -0.59
CA VAL A 223 2.33 -3.73 -1.48
C VAL A 223 2.22 -4.55 -2.74
N PHE A 224 0.98 -4.82 -3.17
CA PHE A 224 0.65 -5.50 -4.40
C PHE A 224 -0.42 -4.74 -5.17
N GLU A 225 -0.41 -4.86 -6.48
CA GLU A 225 -1.40 -4.23 -7.37
C GLU A 225 -2.31 -5.30 -7.96
N LYS A 226 -3.61 -5.01 -8.02
CA LYS A 226 -4.58 -5.81 -8.75
C LYS A 226 -5.24 -4.96 -9.83
N VAL A 227 -5.09 -5.41 -11.07
CA VAL A 227 -5.82 -4.89 -12.23
C VAL A 227 -7.19 -5.55 -12.28
N LEU A 228 -8.25 -4.75 -12.27
CA LEU A 228 -9.64 -5.19 -12.40
C LEU A 228 -10.15 -4.86 -13.80
N ALA A 229 -10.63 -5.87 -14.53
CA ALA A 229 -11.35 -5.68 -15.79
C ALA A 229 -12.70 -4.97 -15.55
N PRO A 230 -13.37 -4.43 -16.61
CA PRO A 230 -14.71 -3.87 -16.47
C PRO A 230 -15.68 -4.87 -15.83
N GLY A 231 -16.27 -4.50 -14.69
CA GLY A 231 -17.19 -5.36 -13.93
C GLY A 231 -16.54 -6.45 -13.06
N GLU A 232 -15.21 -6.65 -13.13
CA GLU A 232 -14.51 -7.52 -12.18
C GLU A 232 -14.56 -6.91 -10.78
N ALA A 233 -14.87 -7.73 -9.78
CA ALA A 233 -15.03 -7.28 -8.41
C ALA A 233 -13.99 -7.93 -7.48
N LEU A 234 -13.55 -7.17 -6.48
CA LEU A 234 -12.63 -7.61 -5.44
C LEU A 234 -13.09 -7.06 -4.08
N ASP A 235 -13.31 -7.94 -3.12
CA ASP A 235 -13.58 -7.55 -1.74
C ASP A 235 -12.25 -7.47 -0.96
N VAL A 236 -11.98 -6.31 -0.37
CA VAL A 236 -10.73 -6.00 0.33
C VAL A 236 -11.07 -5.49 1.72
N GLU A 237 -10.25 -5.87 2.69
CA GLU A 237 -10.37 -5.36 4.05
C GLU A 237 -10.22 -3.82 4.09
N PRO A 238 -11.03 -3.07 4.87
CA PRO A 238 -11.02 -1.59 4.83
C PRO A 238 -9.67 -0.90 5.11
N GLY A 239 -8.80 -1.50 5.92
CA GLY A 239 -7.42 -1.08 6.18
C GLY A 239 -6.38 -1.63 5.18
N ALA A 240 -6.72 -2.58 4.32
CA ALA A 240 -5.79 -3.27 3.41
C ALA A 240 -5.66 -2.61 2.04
N TRP A 241 -6.52 -1.68 1.65
CA TRP A 241 -6.34 -0.95 0.39
C TRP A 241 -5.47 0.30 0.61
N LEU A 242 -4.67 0.66 -0.41
CA LEU A 242 -3.69 1.74 -0.35
C LEU A 242 -4.08 2.89 -1.30
N TRP A 243 -4.35 2.55 -2.56
CA TRP A 243 -4.75 3.49 -3.59
C TRP A 243 -5.61 2.78 -4.63
N LYS A 244 -6.36 3.55 -5.44
CA LYS A 244 -7.09 3.01 -6.60
C LYS A 244 -7.13 4.04 -7.72
N ASP A 245 -7.29 3.55 -8.95
CA ASP A 245 -7.65 4.41 -10.06
C ASP A 245 -9.06 5.02 -9.83
N PRO A 246 -9.32 6.26 -10.27
CA PRO A 246 -10.62 6.90 -10.09
C PRO A 246 -11.79 6.14 -10.73
N SER A 247 -11.52 5.36 -11.79
CA SER A 247 -12.51 4.53 -12.49
C SER A 247 -12.98 3.30 -11.69
N VAL A 248 -12.22 2.87 -10.69
CA VAL A 248 -12.61 1.75 -9.83
C VAL A 248 -13.66 2.23 -8.84
N GLN A 249 -14.86 1.64 -8.88
CA GLN A 249 -15.91 1.95 -7.92
C GLN A 249 -15.60 1.28 -6.58
N MET A 250 -15.90 1.97 -5.48
CA MET A 250 -15.74 1.43 -4.14
C MET A 250 -17.04 1.56 -3.36
N THR A 251 -17.50 0.46 -2.78
CA THR A 251 -18.67 0.42 -1.89
C THR A 251 -18.36 -0.41 -0.67
N VAL A 252 -18.99 -0.11 0.47
CA VAL A 252 -18.84 -0.97 1.65
C VAL A 252 -19.88 -2.09 1.61
N THR A 253 -19.44 -3.32 1.86
CA THR A 253 -20.27 -4.52 1.84
C THR A 253 -20.11 -5.32 3.12
N THR A 254 -21.19 -5.94 3.58
CA THR A 254 -21.17 -6.89 4.70
C THR A 254 -21.29 -8.30 4.15
N VAL A 255 -20.32 -9.15 4.46
CA VAL A 255 -20.34 -10.57 4.11
C VAL A 255 -20.67 -11.35 5.39
N ALA A 256 -21.84 -11.99 5.41
CA ALA A 256 -22.22 -12.88 6.49
C ALA A 256 -21.32 -14.13 6.49
N GLY A 257 -20.74 -14.49 7.64
CA GLY A 257 -20.04 -15.76 7.79
C GLY A 257 -20.99 -16.91 7.46
N SER A 258 -20.71 -17.63 6.38
CA SER A 258 -21.52 -18.77 5.99
C SER A 258 -21.33 -19.90 7.00
N GLN A 259 -22.27 -20.03 7.95
CA GLN A 259 -22.52 -21.33 8.57
C GLN A 259 -23.06 -22.24 7.46
N ARG A 260 -22.43 -23.41 7.28
CA ARG A 260 -22.87 -24.43 6.33
C ARG A 260 -24.34 -24.79 6.62
N GLY A 261 -25.26 -24.27 5.83
CA GLY A 261 -26.68 -24.58 5.88
C GLY A 261 -27.47 -23.59 5.04
N GLY A 262 -27.95 -23.98 3.86
CA GLY A 262 -28.80 -23.10 3.05
C GLY A 262 -30.15 -22.82 3.71
N GLY A 263 -30.76 -21.67 3.39
CA GLY A 263 -32.10 -21.27 3.82
C GLY A 263 -32.14 -20.34 5.04
N ILE A 264 -33.35 -20.09 5.56
CA ILE A 264 -33.60 -19.23 6.74
C ILE A 264 -32.75 -19.66 7.96
N LEU A 265 -32.46 -20.96 8.11
CA LEU A 265 -31.63 -21.48 9.21
C LEU A 265 -30.14 -21.11 9.07
N GLY A 266 -29.61 -20.93 7.86
CA GLY A 266 -28.26 -20.41 7.64
C GLY A 266 -28.15 -18.91 7.88
N ALA A 267 -29.18 -18.17 7.49
CA ALA A 267 -29.27 -16.73 7.76
C ALA A 267 -29.41 -16.46 9.27
N ILE A 268 -30.24 -17.24 9.98
CA ILE A 268 -30.33 -17.19 11.44
C ILE A 268 -29.03 -17.71 12.08
N GLY A 269 -28.41 -18.77 11.55
CA GLY A 269 -27.14 -19.30 12.05
C GLY A 269 -25.98 -18.31 11.93
N GLY A 270 -25.91 -17.52 10.86
CA GLY A 270 -24.92 -16.45 10.69
C GLY A 270 -25.16 -15.24 11.62
N LEU A 271 -26.43 -14.93 11.90
CA LEU A 271 -26.80 -13.89 12.88
C LEU A 271 -26.56 -14.34 14.34
N VAL A 272 -26.77 -15.63 14.64
CA VAL A 272 -26.56 -16.23 15.96
C VAL A 272 -25.07 -16.54 16.22
N ALA A 273 -24.28 -16.81 15.17
CA ALA A 273 -22.83 -17.03 15.28
C ALA A 273 -22.00 -15.73 15.35
N GLY A 274 -22.62 -14.56 15.16
CA GLY A 274 -21.99 -13.24 15.41
C GLY A 274 -20.83 -12.85 14.48
N SER A 275 -20.51 -13.60 13.43
CA SER A 275 -19.39 -13.32 12.54
C SER A 275 -19.84 -12.74 11.20
N SER A 276 -20.05 -11.42 11.16
CA SER A 276 -20.15 -10.67 9.90
C SER A 276 -18.83 -9.94 9.64
N PHE A 277 -18.34 -10.00 8.41
CA PHE A 277 -17.16 -9.26 7.96
C PHE A 277 -17.61 -8.03 7.20
N ILE A 278 -17.00 -6.89 7.51
CA ILE A 278 -17.20 -5.67 6.73
C ILE A 278 -15.99 -5.50 5.82
N LEU A 279 -16.24 -5.35 4.52
CA LEU A 279 -15.23 -5.26 3.47
C LEU A 279 -15.55 -4.08 2.54
N ASN A 280 -14.53 -3.57 1.87
CA ASN A 280 -14.67 -2.67 0.73
C ASN A 280 -14.73 -3.51 -0.55
N ARG A 281 -15.84 -3.43 -1.27
CA ARG A 281 -15.98 -4.00 -2.61
C ARG A 281 -15.49 -2.99 -3.65
N PHE A 282 -14.45 -3.37 -4.37
CA PHE A 282 -13.92 -2.66 -5.53
C PHE A 282 -14.48 -3.28 -6.80
N VAL A 283 -14.95 -2.46 -7.74
CA VAL A 283 -15.45 -2.93 -9.05
C VAL A 283 -14.76 -2.14 -10.15
N GLY A 284 -14.11 -2.86 -11.07
CA GLY A 284 -13.36 -2.29 -12.17
C GLY A 284 -14.22 -1.60 -13.24
N PRO A 285 -13.58 -0.92 -14.21
CA PRO A 285 -12.17 -1.12 -14.57
C PRO A 285 -11.17 -0.25 -13.81
N GLY A 286 -9.94 -0.74 -13.67
CA GLY A 286 -8.79 0.01 -13.18
C GLY A 286 -7.97 -0.78 -12.18
N ARG A 287 -7.02 -0.13 -11.52
CA ARG A 287 -6.10 -0.77 -10.57
C ARG A 287 -6.45 -0.42 -9.15
N VAL A 288 -6.14 -1.36 -8.25
CA VAL A 288 -6.22 -1.21 -6.80
C VAL A 288 -4.88 -1.63 -6.22
N GLY A 289 -4.22 -0.72 -5.52
CA GLY A 289 -3.07 -1.02 -4.67
C GLY A 289 -3.54 -1.53 -3.32
N ILE A 290 -2.95 -2.63 -2.87
CA ILE A 290 -3.32 -3.35 -1.65
C ILE A 290 -2.04 -3.58 -0.83
N GLN A 291 -2.17 -3.53 0.48
CA GLN A 291 -1.10 -3.70 1.44
C GLN A 291 -1.35 -4.91 2.33
N SER A 292 -0.28 -5.64 2.68
CA SER A 292 -0.38 -6.88 3.45
C SER A 292 -0.59 -6.66 4.93
N MET A 293 -0.26 -5.46 5.45
CA MET A 293 -0.58 -5.05 6.81
C MET A 293 -1.70 -4.02 6.78
N THR A 294 -2.76 -4.29 7.51
CA THR A 294 -3.94 -3.44 7.55
C THR A 294 -3.67 -2.22 8.42
N TYR A 295 -3.97 -1.04 7.90
CA TYR A 295 -3.92 0.17 8.69
C TYR A 295 -5.18 0.30 9.53
N HIS A 296 -5.00 0.30 10.85
CA HIS A 296 -6.01 0.70 11.82
C HIS A 296 -5.49 1.91 12.59
N PRO A 297 -6.28 2.99 12.73
CA PRO A 297 -5.93 4.10 13.61
C PRO A 297 -5.53 3.59 15.00
N PRO A 298 -4.42 4.06 15.57
CA PRO A 298 -3.99 3.61 16.89
C PRO A 298 -5.06 3.90 17.95
N ALA A 299 -5.33 2.91 18.81
CA ALA A 299 -6.18 3.09 19.98
C ALA A 299 -5.49 4.04 20.99
N PRO A 300 -6.25 4.79 21.81
CA PRO A 300 -5.67 5.66 22.82
C PRO A 300 -4.75 4.88 23.77
N GLU A 301 -3.70 5.56 24.21
CA GLU A 301 -2.65 5.04 25.08
C GLU A 301 -3.26 4.40 26.35
N GLY A 302 -2.85 3.15 26.65
CA GLY A 302 -3.42 2.37 27.77
C GLY A 302 -4.57 1.43 27.40
N ALA A 303 -5.04 1.42 26.16
CA ALA A 303 -5.93 0.35 25.68
C ALA A 303 -5.18 -0.99 25.61
N GLN A 304 -5.80 -2.07 26.11
CA GLN A 304 -5.23 -3.42 25.95
C GLN A 304 -5.04 -3.72 24.46
N GLN A 305 -3.78 -3.85 24.03
CA GLN A 305 -3.45 -4.42 22.73
C GLN A 305 -3.74 -5.92 22.76
N ALA A 306 -4.98 -6.29 22.41
CA ALA A 306 -5.24 -7.65 21.96
C ALA A 306 -4.45 -7.84 20.66
N GLY A 307 -3.52 -8.79 20.64
CA GLY A 307 -2.80 -9.15 19.43
C GLY A 307 -3.77 -9.44 18.29
N GLY A 308 -3.50 -8.87 17.10
CA GLY A 308 -4.32 -9.03 15.91
C GLY A 308 -5.79 -8.63 16.11
N GLN A 309 -6.08 -7.32 16.14
CA GLN A 309 -7.47 -6.87 16.05
C GLN A 309 -8.01 -7.21 14.66
N THR A 310 -8.85 -8.25 14.59
CA THR A 310 -9.62 -8.56 13.39
C THR A 310 -10.79 -7.57 13.27
N ASN A 311 -11.31 -7.36 12.07
CA ASN A 311 -12.51 -6.54 11.83
C ASN A 311 -13.82 -7.17 12.31
N ILE A 312 -13.70 -8.22 13.12
CA ILE A 312 -14.83 -8.94 13.69
C ILE A 312 -15.27 -8.12 14.89
N ASN A 313 -16.43 -7.49 14.79
CA ASN A 313 -17.04 -6.75 15.89
C ASN A 313 -17.56 -7.72 16.97
N LEU A 314 -16.63 -8.30 17.74
CA LEU A 314 -16.92 -9.10 18.94
C LEU A 314 -17.13 -8.22 20.19
N GLY A 315 -16.70 -6.96 20.13
CA GLY A 315 -16.68 -6.05 21.29
C GLY A 315 -18.06 -5.60 21.78
N SER A 316 -19.09 -5.62 20.93
CA SER A 316 -20.45 -5.20 21.33
C SER A 316 -21.30 -6.32 21.93
N LEU A 317 -20.79 -7.55 22.07
CA LEU A 317 -21.56 -8.71 22.56
C LEU A 317 -21.26 -9.10 24.02
N PHE A 318 -20.17 -8.60 24.61
CA PHE A 318 -19.76 -8.98 25.98
C PHE A 318 -19.90 -7.86 27.02
N ASN A 319 -20.51 -6.74 26.64
CA ASN A 319 -20.80 -5.65 27.58
C ASN A 319 -22.31 -5.37 27.55
N SER A 320 -23.08 -6.31 28.11
CA SER A 320 -24.45 -6.11 28.60
C SER A 320 -24.45 -6.32 30.11
#